data_AF-A0A2N5AJZ2-F1
#
_entry.id   AF-A0A2N5AJZ2-F1
#
_cell.length_a   1.000
_cell.length_b   1.000
_cell.length_c   1.000
_cell.angle_alpha   90.00
_cell.angle_beta   90.00
_cell.angle_gamma   90.00
#
_symmetry.space_group_name_H-M   'P 1'
#
loop_
_entity.id
_entity.type
_entity.pdbx_description
1 polymer ?
#
loop_
_entity_poly.entity_id
_entity_poly.type
_entity_poly.pdbx_seq_one_letter_code
_entity_poly.pdbx_strand_id
1 'polypeptide(L)'
;ALSWILGFYSNFAIAWVVVVATDITFNKGLLKLAPAQPEYRRGMIYNVNPVGVVSFGLAAGLSICAFFGLLGATLAPFSPLIALVVAFVMTPLMGLLTRGRYYIKQVDDGIAEPRYDAAGNASTTVYQCVSCEEEYERPDVMHSHKHQGAICSLCKSME
;
A
#
# COMPACT_ATOMS: atom_id res chain seq x y z
N ALA A 1 3.18 -6.26 33.81
CA ALA A 1 2.27 -5.45 32.96
C ALA A 1 2.97 -4.99 31.68
N LEU A 2 4.10 -4.26 31.76
CA LEU A 2 4.80 -3.73 30.58
C LEU A 2 5.25 -4.80 29.57
N SER A 3 5.81 -5.92 30.03
CA SER A 3 6.23 -7.03 29.16
C SER A 3 5.07 -7.65 28.39
N TRP A 4 3.90 -7.76 29.02
CA TRP A 4 2.69 -8.31 28.40
C TRP A 4 2.13 -7.37 27.33
N ILE A 5 2.08 -6.07 27.64
CA ILE A 5 1.65 -5.02 26.68
C ILE A 5 2.62 -5.00 25.49
N LEU A 6 3.92 -5.05 25.75
CA LEU A 6 4.93 -5.05 24.70
C LEU A 6 4.76 -6.28 23.80
N GLY A 7 4.58 -7.48 24.37
CA GLY A 7 4.33 -8.70 23.60
C GLY A 7 3.08 -8.62 22.73
N PHE A 8 2.00 -8.02 23.24
CA PHE A 8 0.79 -7.76 22.47
C PHE A 8 1.04 -6.81 21.27
N TYR A 9 1.72 -5.68 21.50
CA TYR A 9 2.08 -4.75 20.42
C TYR A 9 3.07 -5.34 19.42
N SER A 10 4.01 -6.17 19.88
CA SER A 10 4.99 -6.85 19.02
C SER A 10 4.32 -7.75 17.98
N ASN A 11 3.23 -8.44 18.32
CA ASN A 11 2.47 -9.25 17.37
C ASN A 11 1.92 -8.43 16.20
N PHE A 12 1.38 -7.24 16.47
CA PHE A 12 0.93 -6.32 15.43
C PHE A 12 2.09 -5.81 14.57
N ALA A 13 3.20 -5.41 15.20
CA ALA A 13 4.37 -4.92 14.48
C ALA A 13 4.96 -6.00 13.54
N ILE A 14 5.07 -7.24 14.03
CA ILE A 14 5.54 -8.38 13.22
C ILE A 14 4.61 -8.63 12.04
N ALA A 15 3.30 -8.71 12.26
CA ALA A 15 2.33 -8.91 11.18
C ALA A 15 2.46 -7.81 10.12
N TRP A 16 2.55 -6.54 10.54
CA TRP A 16 2.66 -5.41 9.62
C TRP A 16 3.96 -5.45 8.80
N VAL A 17 5.12 -5.60 9.46
CA VAL A 17 6.43 -5.65 8.78
C VAL A 17 6.49 -6.81 7.79
N VAL A 18 6.02 -8.00 8.20
CA VAL A 18 6.08 -9.19 7.34
C VAL A 18 5.14 -9.03 6.14
N VAL A 19 3.94 -8.47 6.30
CA VAL A 19 3.05 -8.18 5.15
C VAL A 19 3.74 -7.24 4.17
N VAL A 20 4.31 -6.12 4.64
CA VAL A 20 4.98 -5.15 3.77
C VAL A 20 6.20 -5.78 3.05
N ALA A 21 7.06 -6.46 3.80
CA ALA A 21 8.25 -7.11 3.24
C ALA A 21 7.89 -8.18 2.22
N THR A 22 6.85 -8.98 2.50
CA THR A 22 6.37 -10.04 1.60
C THR A 22 5.75 -9.45 0.34
N ASP A 23 4.98 -8.37 0.46
CA ASP A 23 4.38 -7.69 -0.69
C ASP A 23 5.45 -7.16 -1.66
N ILE A 24 6.48 -6.50 -1.12
CA ILE A 24 7.60 -5.98 -1.91
C ILE A 24 8.39 -7.12 -2.57
N THR A 25 8.69 -8.18 -1.82
CA THR A 25 9.52 -9.28 -2.31
C THR A 25 8.80 -10.13 -3.35
N PHE A 26 7.57 -10.56 -3.05
CA PHE A 26 6.83 -11.52 -3.87
C PHE A 26 5.88 -10.86 -4.84
N ASN A 27 4.95 -10.01 -4.39
CA ASN A 27 3.94 -9.43 -5.27
C ASN A 27 4.56 -8.45 -6.26
N LYS A 28 5.44 -7.57 -5.78
CA LYS A 28 6.14 -6.60 -6.63
C LYS A 28 7.35 -7.23 -7.33
N GLY A 29 8.26 -7.86 -6.59
CA GLY A 29 9.52 -8.39 -7.13
C GLY A 29 9.34 -9.62 -8.02
N LEU A 30 8.82 -10.72 -7.46
CA LEU A 30 8.78 -12.02 -8.13
C LEU A 30 7.61 -12.15 -9.13
N LEU A 31 6.40 -11.78 -8.71
CA LEU A 31 5.16 -11.97 -9.46
C LEU A 31 4.84 -10.80 -10.40
N LYS A 32 5.52 -9.65 -10.23
CA LYS A 32 5.33 -8.43 -11.04
C LYS A 32 3.86 -7.96 -11.11
N LEU A 33 3.10 -8.18 -10.04
CA LEU A 33 1.69 -7.79 -9.91
C LEU A 33 1.54 -6.30 -9.56
N ALA A 34 2.55 -5.72 -8.93
CA ALA A 34 2.60 -4.31 -8.57
C ALA A 34 3.50 -3.52 -9.54
N PRO A 35 3.25 -2.22 -9.74
CA PRO A 35 4.07 -1.38 -10.61
C PRO A 35 5.51 -1.29 -10.10
N ALA A 36 6.46 -1.24 -11.03
CA ALA A 36 7.89 -1.16 -10.71
C ALA A 36 8.23 0.12 -9.94
N GLN A 37 7.67 1.25 -10.37
CA GLN A 37 7.78 2.52 -9.68
C GLN A 37 6.60 2.72 -8.71
N PRO A 38 6.87 3.10 -7.45
CA PRO A 38 5.80 3.45 -6.51
C PRO A 38 5.00 4.65 -7.03
N GLU A 39 3.68 4.50 -7.08
CA GLU A 39 2.77 5.60 -7.38
C GLU A 39 2.28 6.21 -6.08
N TYR A 40 2.58 7.48 -5.85
CA TYR A 40 2.23 8.21 -4.62
C TYR A 40 1.00 9.09 -4.82
N ARG A 41 0.59 9.36 -6.07
CA ARG A 41 -0.54 10.26 -6.33
C ARG A 41 -1.84 9.61 -5.91
N ARG A 42 -2.53 10.23 -4.96
CA ARG A 42 -3.72 9.67 -4.30
C ARG A 42 -4.85 9.34 -5.28
N GLY A 43 -5.03 10.15 -6.32
CA GLY A 43 -6.03 9.89 -7.37
C GLY A 43 -5.75 8.65 -8.24
N MET A 44 -4.49 8.22 -8.32
CA MET A 44 -4.03 7.12 -9.18
C MET A 44 -4.07 5.75 -8.48
N ILE A 45 -4.17 5.74 -7.14
CA ILE A 45 -4.18 4.53 -6.32
C ILE A 45 -5.53 4.35 -5.62
N TYR A 46 -5.81 3.13 -5.17
CA TYR A 46 -6.97 2.86 -4.33
C TYR A 46 -6.69 3.31 -2.89
N ASN A 47 -7.72 3.82 -2.20
CA ASN A 47 -7.62 4.16 -0.77
C ASN A 47 -7.33 2.95 0.11
N VAL A 48 -7.81 1.78 -0.32
CA VAL A 48 -7.67 0.51 0.39
C VAL A 48 -7.21 -0.53 -0.61
N ASN A 49 -6.05 -1.14 -0.35
CA ASN A 49 -5.61 -2.32 -1.06
C ASN A 49 -5.97 -3.57 -0.24
N PRO A 50 -6.91 -4.43 -0.70
CA PRO A 50 -7.31 -5.62 0.04
C PRO A 50 -6.16 -6.60 0.26
N VAL A 51 -5.09 -6.57 -0.56
CA VAL A 51 -3.91 -7.42 -0.37
C VAL A 51 -3.26 -7.17 0.99
N GLY A 52 -2.97 -5.92 1.31
CA GLY A 52 -2.36 -5.56 2.59
C GLY A 52 -3.34 -5.69 3.76
N VAL A 53 -4.55 -5.14 3.62
CA VAL A 53 -5.52 -5.05 4.72
C VAL A 53 -6.02 -6.42 5.17
N VAL A 54 -6.38 -7.29 4.24
CA VAL A 54 -6.88 -8.63 4.57
C VAL A 54 -5.75 -9.49 5.15
N SER A 55 -4.57 -9.46 4.54
CA SER A 55 -3.43 -10.25 5.02
C SER A 55 -2.98 -9.82 6.42
N PHE A 56 -2.90 -8.51 6.66
CA PHE A 56 -2.59 -7.96 7.98
C PHE A 56 -3.67 -8.29 9.01
N GLY A 57 -4.95 -8.09 8.66
CA GLY A 57 -6.07 -8.38 9.54
C GLY A 57 -6.14 -9.85 9.96
N LEU A 58 -5.91 -10.77 9.03
CA LEU A 58 -5.85 -12.21 9.32
C LEU A 58 -4.63 -12.57 10.17
N ALA A 59 -3.45 -12.05 9.83
CA ALA A 59 -2.21 -12.33 10.57
C ALA A 59 -2.26 -11.81 12.01
N ALA A 60 -2.63 -10.54 12.19
CA ALA A 60 -2.79 -9.93 13.50
C ALA A 60 -3.93 -10.60 14.27
N GLY A 61 -5.10 -10.80 13.65
CA GLY A 61 -6.26 -11.43 14.28
C GLY A 61 -5.96 -12.83 14.82
N LEU A 62 -5.40 -13.72 13.99
CA LEU A 62 -5.05 -15.08 14.41
C LEU A 62 -3.96 -15.09 15.48
N SER A 63 -2.95 -14.22 15.34
CA SER A 63 -1.91 -14.07 16.36
C SER A 63 -2.48 -13.63 17.71
N ILE A 64 -3.45 -12.72 17.72
CA ILE A 64 -4.10 -12.24 18.94
C ILE A 64 -4.96 -13.34 19.55
N CYS A 65 -5.75 -14.06 18.74
CA CYS A 65 -6.49 -15.22 19.22
C CYS A 65 -5.57 -16.26 19.87
N ALA A 66 -4.41 -16.52 19.28
CA ALA A 66 -3.39 -17.37 19.90
C ALA A 66 -2.87 -16.76 21.22
N PHE A 67 -2.48 -15.48 21.23
CA PHE A 67 -1.89 -14.80 22.40
C PHE A 67 -2.80 -14.86 23.63
N PHE A 68 -4.12 -14.73 23.44
CA PHE A 68 -5.12 -14.85 24.52
C PHE A 68 -5.53 -16.30 24.83
N GLY A 69 -4.97 -17.28 24.13
CA GLY A 69 -5.21 -18.71 24.36
C GLY A 69 -6.50 -19.26 23.76
N LEU A 70 -7.21 -18.50 22.90
CA LEU A 70 -8.44 -18.95 22.25
C LEU A 70 -8.20 -20.14 21.30
N LEU A 71 -6.97 -20.27 20.78
CA LEU A 71 -6.53 -21.39 19.93
C LEU A 71 -5.90 -22.53 20.74
N GLY A 72 -5.97 -22.47 22.08
CA GLY A 72 -5.38 -23.45 23.00
C GLY A 72 -4.07 -22.96 23.63
N ALA A 73 -3.79 -23.46 24.85
CA ALA A 73 -2.63 -23.06 25.64
C ALA A 73 -1.29 -23.41 24.98
N THR A 74 -1.26 -24.44 24.14
CA THR A 74 -0.06 -24.86 23.41
C THR A 74 0.36 -23.87 22.33
N LEU A 75 -0.59 -23.14 21.74
CA LEU A 75 -0.34 -22.19 20.64
C LEU A 75 -0.07 -20.76 21.11
N ALA A 76 -0.42 -20.41 22.35
CA ALA A 76 -0.25 -19.06 22.87
C ALA A 76 1.20 -18.52 22.80
N PRO A 77 2.24 -19.31 23.16
CA PRO A 77 3.63 -18.88 23.04
C PRO A 77 4.08 -18.66 21.59
N PHE A 78 3.39 -19.29 20.63
CA PHE A 78 3.71 -19.23 19.21
C PHE A 78 2.95 -18.13 18.46
N SER A 79 2.23 -17.25 19.17
CA SER A 79 1.53 -16.12 18.54
C SER A 79 2.39 -15.29 17.56
N PRO A 80 3.65 -14.94 17.85
CA PRO A 80 4.47 -14.20 16.90
C PRO A 80 4.80 -15.00 15.63
N LEU A 81 4.99 -16.32 15.76
CA LEU A 81 5.22 -17.20 14.61
C LEU A 81 3.96 -17.35 13.76
N ILE A 82 2.78 -17.39 14.38
CA ILE A 82 1.50 -17.41 13.67
C ILE A 82 1.33 -16.11 12.87
N ALA A 83 1.58 -14.94 13.47
CA ALA A 83 1.57 -13.66 12.75
C ALA A 83 2.47 -13.70 11.52
N LEU A 84 3.72 -14.17 11.68
CA LEU A 84 4.70 -14.25 10.61
C LEU A 84 4.25 -15.18 9.48
N VAL A 85 3.88 -16.42 9.80
CA VAL A 85 3.51 -17.43 8.79
C VAL A 85 2.25 -17.00 8.05
N VAL A 86 1.23 -16.53 8.75
CA VAL A 86 -0.02 -16.07 8.11
C VAL A 86 0.25 -14.86 7.22
N ALA A 87 1.01 -13.86 7.69
CA ALA A 87 1.36 -12.70 6.87
C ALA A 87 2.14 -13.09 5.61
N PHE A 88 3.12 -13.98 5.75
CA PHE A 88 3.96 -14.46 4.65
C PHE A 88 3.17 -15.24 3.59
N VAL A 89 2.17 -16.04 3.99
CA VAL A 89 1.37 -16.86 3.07
C VAL A 89 0.20 -16.07 2.47
N MET A 90 -0.51 -15.29 3.29
CA MET A 90 -1.71 -14.58 2.85
C MET A 90 -1.37 -13.44 1.89
N THR A 91 -0.23 -12.77 2.06
CA THR A 91 0.13 -11.61 1.22
C THR A 91 0.29 -11.98 -0.26
N PRO A 92 1.06 -13.02 -0.65
CA PRO A 92 1.12 -13.47 -2.03
C PRO A 92 -0.19 -14.08 -2.51
N LEU A 93 -0.87 -14.85 -1.66
CA LEU A 93 -2.16 -15.46 -2.00
C LEU A 93 -3.20 -14.40 -2.39
N MET A 94 -3.31 -13.33 -1.59
CA MET A 94 -4.21 -12.22 -1.89
C MET A 94 -3.77 -11.44 -3.13
N GLY A 95 -2.46 -11.26 -3.35
CA GLY A 95 -1.93 -10.66 -4.57
C GLY A 95 -2.37 -11.44 -5.83
N LEU A 96 -2.22 -12.77 -5.79
CA LEU A 96 -2.65 -13.68 -6.86
C LEU A 96 -4.17 -13.68 -7.05
N LEU A 97 -4.93 -13.75 -5.96
CA LEU A 97 -6.40 -13.76 -6.00
C LEU A 97 -6.95 -12.46 -6.59
N THR A 98 -6.37 -11.33 -6.21
CA THR A 98 -6.74 -10.01 -6.73
C THR A 98 -6.17 -9.73 -8.12
N ARG A 99 -5.22 -10.54 -8.60
CA ARG A 99 -4.53 -10.38 -9.89
C ARG A 99 -3.90 -9.00 -10.07
N GLY A 100 -3.42 -8.40 -8.98
CA GLY A 100 -2.80 -7.07 -8.97
C GLY A 100 -3.75 -5.89 -9.24
N ARG A 101 -5.07 -6.12 -9.35
CA ARG A 101 -6.06 -5.10 -9.75
C ARG A 101 -6.17 -3.90 -8.81
N TYR A 102 -5.71 -4.02 -7.58
CA TYR A 102 -5.86 -2.98 -6.55
C TYR A 102 -4.57 -2.18 -6.29
N TYR A 103 -3.48 -2.40 -7.05
CA TYR A 103 -2.27 -1.59 -6.91
C TYR A 103 -2.39 -0.23 -7.62
N ILE A 104 -3.07 -0.18 -8.77
CA ILE A 104 -3.25 1.04 -9.56
C ILE A 104 -4.71 1.12 -10.00
N LYS A 105 -5.34 2.26 -9.71
CA LYS A 105 -6.74 2.54 -10.04
C LYS A 105 -6.91 2.97 -11.49
N GLN A 106 -5.99 3.79 -11.98
CA GLN A 106 -6.01 4.32 -13.34
C GLN A 106 -4.57 4.51 -13.82
N VAL A 107 -4.34 4.26 -15.11
CA VAL A 107 -3.01 4.35 -15.74
C VAL A 107 -2.75 5.70 -16.40
N ASP A 108 -3.83 6.43 -16.70
CA ASP A 108 -3.80 7.75 -17.29
C ASP A 108 -4.21 8.78 -16.23
N ASP A 109 -3.42 9.86 -16.13
CA ASP A 109 -3.66 10.98 -15.22
C ASP A 109 -4.37 12.15 -15.91
N GLY A 110 -4.72 12.02 -17.20
CA GLY A 110 -5.47 12.99 -17.99
C GLY A 110 -4.63 14.17 -18.51
N ILE A 111 -3.30 14.12 -18.37
CA ILE A 111 -2.39 15.12 -18.94
C ILE A 111 -1.57 14.44 -20.04
N ALA A 112 -1.67 14.97 -21.26
CA ALA A 112 -1.06 14.36 -22.45
C ALA A 112 0.48 14.31 -22.41
N GLU A 113 1.11 15.27 -21.73
CA GLU A 113 2.57 15.28 -21.57
C GLU A 113 3.01 14.06 -20.75
N PRO A 114 4.05 13.31 -21.17
CA PRO A 114 4.56 12.19 -20.38
C PRO A 114 5.21 12.66 -19.07
N ARG A 115 5.15 11.81 -18.04
CA ARG A 115 5.77 12.10 -16.72
C ARG A 115 7.28 12.00 -16.73
N TYR A 116 7.83 11.16 -17.61
CA TYR A 116 9.25 10.91 -17.71
C TYR A 116 9.72 11.19 -19.13
N ASP A 117 10.92 11.74 -19.26
CA ASP A 117 11.56 11.94 -20.55
C ASP A 117 12.04 10.60 -21.15
N ALA A 118 12.62 10.65 -22.35
CA ALA A 118 13.13 9.46 -23.03
C ALA A 118 14.30 8.78 -22.29
N ALA A 119 14.99 9.49 -21.40
CA ALA A 119 16.07 8.96 -20.55
C ALA A 119 15.55 8.43 -19.20
N GLY A 120 14.26 8.55 -18.92
CA GLY A 120 13.62 8.13 -17.67
C GLY A 120 13.72 9.15 -16.53
N ASN A 121 14.17 10.37 -16.79
CA ASN A 121 14.16 11.45 -15.80
C ASN A 121 12.76 12.02 -15.65
N ALA A 122 12.43 12.51 -14.46
CA ALA A 122 11.19 13.24 -14.21
C ALA A 122 11.10 14.47 -15.14
N SER A 123 9.94 14.67 -15.77
CA SER A 123 9.69 15.90 -16.53
C SER A 123 9.68 17.09 -15.57
N THR A 124 10.50 18.10 -15.86
CA THR A 124 10.61 19.33 -15.08
C THR A 124 9.58 20.39 -15.51
N THR A 125 8.62 20.04 -16.39
CA THR A 125 7.57 20.97 -16.78
C THR A 125 6.73 21.33 -15.58
N VAL A 126 6.60 22.63 -15.32
CA VAL A 126 5.87 23.15 -14.18
C VAL A 126 4.41 23.41 -14.57
N TYR A 127 3.51 22.94 -13.73
CA TYR A 127 2.08 23.17 -13.80
C TYR A 127 1.64 23.92 -12.54
N GLN A 128 0.72 24.87 -12.72
CA GLN A 128 0.08 25.55 -11.61
C GLN A 128 -1.18 24.78 -11.19
N CYS A 129 -1.30 24.44 -9.90
CA CYS A 129 -2.46 23.75 -9.37
C CYS A 129 -3.68 24.68 -9.35
N VAL A 130 -4.78 24.30 -10.01
CA VAL A 130 -6.00 25.11 -10.06
C VAL A 130 -6.72 25.31 -8.72
N SER A 131 -6.36 24.55 -7.68
CA SER A 131 -6.99 24.63 -6.36
C SER A 131 -6.18 25.40 -5.33
N CYS A 132 -4.86 25.28 -5.33
CA CYS A 132 -3.98 25.94 -4.35
C CYS A 132 -3.05 26.98 -4.98
N GLU A 133 -3.09 27.14 -6.30
CA GLU A 133 -2.33 28.14 -7.08
C GLU A 133 -0.80 28.01 -7.01
N GLU A 134 -0.30 26.96 -6.36
CA GLU A 134 1.12 26.65 -6.24
C GLU A 134 1.66 25.89 -7.47
N GLU A 135 2.97 26.00 -7.69
CA GLU A 135 3.70 25.34 -8.78
C GLU A 135 4.14 23.92 -8.40
N TYR A 136 3.91 22.96 -9.31
CA TYR A 136 4.31 21.57 -9.17
C TYR A 136 4.89 21.02 -10.48
N GLU A 137 5.82 20.09 -10.37
CA GLU A 137 6.37 19.40 -11.55
C GLU A 137 5.36 18.42 -12.15
N ARG A 138 5.51 18.12 -13.45
CA ARG A 138 4.62 17.23 -14.21
C ARG A 138 4.34 15.87 -13.52
N PRO A 139 5.30 15.19 -12.87
CA PRO A 139 5.04 13.95 -12.17
C PRO A 139 4.09 14.06 -10.97
N ASP A 140 3.98 15.25 -10.35
CA ASP A 140 3.21 15.51 -9.13
C ASP A 140 1.75 15.92 -9.38
N VAL A 141 1.43 16.25 -10.63
CA VAL A 141 0.11 16.72 -11.04
C VAL A 141 -0.68 15.68 -11.81
N MET A 142 -1.99 15.92 -11.88
CA MET A 142 -2.97 15.15 -12.63
C MET A 142 -4.11 16.08 -13.07
N HIS A 143 -4.97 15.63 -13.99
CA HIS A 143 -6.10 16.41 -14.44
C HIS A 143 -7.30 16.29 -13.48
N SER A 144 -7.93 17.42 -13.14
CA SER A 144 -9.21 17.43 -12.44
C SER A 144 -10.36 17.74 -13.39
N HIS A 145 -11.30 16.81 -13.52
CA HIS A 145 -12.55 17.05 -14.23
C HIS A 145 -13.48 18.04 -13.52
N LYS A 146 -13.31 18.25 -12.21
CA LYS A 146 -14.14 19.18 -11.42
C LYS A 146 -13.72 20.62 -11.67
N HIS A 147 -12.41 20.88 -11.67
CA HIS A 147 -11.85 22.22 -11.85
C HIS A 147 -11.37 22.51 -13.29
N GLN A 148 -11.42 21.51 -14.18
CA GLN A 148 -11.03 21.60 -15.59
C GLN A 148 -9.59 22.10 -15.78
N GLY A 149 -8.64 21.48 -15.07
CA GLY A 149 -7.22 21.84 -15.15
C GLY A 149 -6.31 20.93 -14.34
N ALA A 150 -5.02 21.29 -14.28
CA ALA A 150 -4.03 20.53 -13.52
C ALA A 150 -4.23 20.73 -12.02
N ILE A 151 -4.20 19.63 -11.26
CA ILE A 151 -4.34 19.60 -9.81
C ILE A 151 -3.22 18.77 -9.20
N CYS A 152 -2.70 19.20 -8.04
CA CYS A 152 -1.70 18.42 -7.31
C CYS A 152 -2.33 17.21 -6.60
N SER A 153 -1.51 16.19 -6.31
CA SER A 153 -1.93 14.98 -5.60
C SER A 153 -2.68 15.26 -4.28
N LEU A 154 -2.22 16.27 -3.52
CA LEU A 154 -2.81 16.60 -2.22
C LEU A 154 -4.20 17.21 -2.36
N CYS A 155 -4.35 18.25 -3.18
CA CYS A 155 -5.66 18.87 -3.43
C CYS A 155 -6.64 17.86 -4.02
N LYS A 156 -6.18 16.95 -4.89
CA LYS A 156 -7.03 15.88 -5.41
C LYS A 156 -7.57 14.94 -4.33
N SER A 157 -6.81 14.70 -3.26
CA SER A 157 -7.25 13.84 -2.15
C SER A 157 -8.36 14.47 -1.28
N MET A 158 -8.56 15.79 -1.41
CA MET A 158 -9.56 16.58 -0.69
C MET A 158 -10.83 16.81 -1.53
N GLU A 159 -10.85 16.40 -2.79
CA GLU A 159 -12.06 16.40 -3.64
C GLU A 159 -12.98 15.22 -3.33
#